data_AF-A0A850NV03-F1
#
_entry.id   AF-A0A850NV03-F1
#
_cell.length_a   1.000
_cell.length_b   1.000
_cell.length_c   1.000
_cell.angle_alpha   90.00
_cell.angle_beta   90.00
_cell.angle_gamma   90.00
#
_symmetry.space_group_name_H-M   'P 1'
#
loop_
_entity.id
_entity.type
_entity.pdbx_description
1 polymer ?
#
loop_
_entity_poly.entity_id
_entity_poly.type
_entity_poly.pdbx_seq_one_letter_code
_entity_poly.pdbx_strand_id
1 'polypeptide(L)'
;MVQQRAGTGVLMELRPCFDGFAGIPQETRLLFQTFARMDGVRIGGLLNGAGSVGRIRGGGDGRPDTALMRQAQELISLDTGEKRQHLRGRLARRLLRPFIYDRAEALRHWGAVEDLSSTLDPEMFGDWLWMRLFRLGLPASDRHLIQRGTFPVPRLSWGDAARLATFNPRGRTVLDMASGGGWDIHLAHTPSPYRLRGGRMIVRYHDAIPLLWPHTISHALNHARSHYNMLKGNIADGAYFVCTSEPVRADLLKLFPELETRSTTIPTMSSATFRPDPRPRRELLSIIARGRRAASDMLRR
;
A
#
# COMPACT_ATOMS: atom_id res chain seq x y z
N MET A 1 -20.15 -6.29 -27.04
CA MET A 1 -19.07 -7.29 -27.21
C MET A 1 -18.28 -7.37 -25.92
N VAL A 2 -18.46 -8.42 -25.13
CA VAL A 2 -17.66 -8.67 -23.92
C VAL A 2 -16.34 -9.26 -24.39
N GLN A 3 -15.28 -8.46 -24.38
CA GLN A 3 -13.93 -8.92 -24.68
C GLN A 3 -13.54 -9.94 -23.61
N GLN A 4 -13.41 -11.22 -23.98
CA GLN A 4 -12.96 -12.28 -23.07
C GLN A 4 -11.61 -11.88 -22.48
N ARG A 5 -11.54 -11.73 -21.15
CA ARG A 5 -10.30 -11.41 -20.45
C ARG A 5 -9.36 -12.62 -20.51
N ALA A 6 -8.22 -12.44 -21.16
CA ALA A 6 -7.24 -13.51 -21.41
C ALA A 6 -6.36 -13.88 -20.18
N GLY A 7 -6.79 -13.60 -18.95
CA GLY A 7 -5.99 -13.90 -17.76
C GLY A 7 -6.51 -13.25 -16.47
N THR A 8 -5.95 -13.68 -15.34
CA THR A 8 -6.27 -13.17 -14.00
C THR A 8 -5.72 -11.75 -13.83
N GLY A 9 -6.61 -10.79 -13.57
CA GLY A 9 -6.25 -9.41 -13.27
C GLY A 9 -5.87 -9.23 -11.80
N VAL A 10 -4.61 -8.84 -11.55
CA VAL A 10 -4.10 -8.53 -10.21
C VAL A 10 -3.82 -7.04 -10.11
N LEU A 11 -4.44 -6.36 -9.15
CA LEU A 11 -4.17 -4.98 -8.80
C LEU A 11 -3.37 -4.93 -7.50
N MET A 12 -2.08 -4.68 -7.59
CA MET A 12 -1.18 -4.66 -6.45
C MET A 12 -0.96 -3.25 -5.92
N GLU A 13 -1.00 -3.09 -4.61
CA GLU A 13 -0.69 -1.85 -3.92
C GLU A 13 0.79 -1.46 -4.09
N LEU A 14 1.08 -0.26 -4.61
CA LEU A 14 2.45 0.23 -4.76
C LEU A 14 2.88 1.25 -3.69
N ARG A 15 2.01 1.61 -2.76
CA ARG A 15 2.32 2.50 -1.63
C ARG A 15 3.64 2.16 -0.92
N PRO A 16 3.98 0.90 -0.59
CA PRO A 16 5.27 0.61 0.07
C PRO A 16 6.49 1.07 -0.72
N CYS A 17 6.42 1.13 -2.06
CA CYS A 17 7.54 1.57 -2.89
C CYS A 17 7.92 3.04 -2.70
N PHE A 18 7.04 3.87 -2.11
CA PHE A 18 7.33 5.27 -1.81
C PHE A 18 8.18 5.46 -0.55
N ASP A 19 8.21 4.48 0.37
CA ASP A 19 8.75 4.68 1.72
C ASP A 19 10.19 4.18 1.90
N GLY A 20 10.78 3.50 0.91
CA GLY A 20 12.16 3.06 1.05
C GLY A 20 12.68 2.05 0.02
N PHE A 21 13.90 1.58 0.32
CA PHE A 21 14.67 0.66 -0.51
C PHE A 21 14.42 -0.82 -0.16
N ALA A 22 14.61 -1.21 1.11
CA ALA A 22 14.60 -2.60 1.59
C ALA A 22 13.30 -2.97 2.34
N GLY A 23 13.13 -4.26 2.64
CA GLY A 23 11.96 -4.79 3.38
C GLY A 23 10.70 -4.85 2.50
N ILE A 24 9.55 -4.45 3.06
CA ILE A 24 8.26 -4.41 2.34
C ILE A 24 8.38 -3.69 0.98
N PRO A 25 9.03 -2.51 0.85
CA PRO A 25 9.28 -1.87 -0.44
C PRO A 25 10.01 -2.75 -1.47
N GLN A 26 11.04 -3.48 -1.06
CA GLN A 26 11.80 -4.36 -1.96
C GLN A 26 10.95 -5.54 -2.41
N GLU A 27 10.27 -6.19 -1.46
CA GLU A 27 9.40 -7.32 -1.74
C GLU A 27 8.25 -6.93 -2.69
N THR A 28 7.66 -5.75 -2.50
CA THR A 28 6.62 -5.19 -3.40
C THR A 28 7.13 -5.13 -4.84
N ARG A 29 8.35 -4.61 -5.06
CA ARG A 29 8.95 -4.52 -6.40
C ARG A 29 9.19 -5.91 -7.02
N LEU A 30 9.74 -6.84 -6.25
CA LEU A 30 10.02 -8.21 -6.70
C LEU A 30 8.73 -8.97 -7.03
N LEU A 31 7.67 -8.79 -6.24
CA LEU A 31 6.36 -9.37 -6.53
C LEU A 31 5.75 -8.76 -7.79
N PHE A 32 5.82 -7.43 -7.98
CA PHE A 32 5.38 -6.79 -9.22
C PHE A 32 6.07 -7.40 -10.43
N GLN A 33 7.41 -7.48 -10.39
CA GLN A 33 8.23 -8.07 -11.46
C GLN A 33 7.83 -9.52 -11.73
N THR A 34 7.59 -10.30 -10.68
CA THR A 34 7.17 -11.71 -10.79
C THR A 34 5.83 -11.81 -11.51
N PHE A 35 4.79 -11.11 -11.05
CA PHE A 35 3.48 -11.12 -11.71
C PHE A 35 3.52 -10.55 -13.13
N ALA A 36 4.34 -9.53 -13.39
CA ALA A 36 4.52 -8.93 -14.72
C ALA A 36 5.14 -9.89 -15.75
N ARG A 37 5.80 -10.96 -15.29
CA ARG A 37 6.43 -11.99 -16.11
C ARG A 37 5.60 -13.27 -16.22
N MET A 38 4.51 -13.40 -15.46
CA MET A 38 3.66 -14.59 -15.48
C MET A 38 2.68 -14.53 -16.65
N ASP A 39 2.72 -15.56 -17.50
CA ASP A 39 1.72 -15.75 -18.55
C ASP A 39 0.33 -15.93 -17.93
N GLY A 40 -0.68 -15.34 -18.54
CA GLY A 40 -2.06 -15.38 -18.05
C GLY A 40 -2.32 -14.54 -16.80
N VAL A 41 -1.36 -13.70 -16.36
CA VAL A 41 -1.57 -12.69 -15.32
C VAL A 41 -1.44 -11.30 -15.91
N ARG A 42 -2.47 -10.47 -15.68
CA ARG A 42 -2.39 -9.03 -15.97
C ARG A 42 -2.18 -8.28 -14.66
N ILE A 43 -1.03 -7.64 -14.52
CA ILE A 43 -0.68 -6.88 -13.31
C ILE A 43 -0.97 -5.39 -13.49
N GLY A 44 -1.50 -4.77 -12.44
CA GLY A 44 -1.62 -3.33 -12.30
C GLY A 44 -1.06 -2.86 -10.97
N GLY A 45 -0.66 -1.59 -10.92
CA GLY A 45 -0.11 -0.94 -9.73
C GLY A 45 -1.02 0.16 -9.22
N LEU A 46 -1.67 -0.04 -8.06
CA LEU A 46 -2.47 0.98 -7.42
C LEU A 46 -1.56 2.07 -6.85
N LEU A 47 -1.67 3.30 -7.38
CA LEU A 47 -0.89 4.46 -6.97
C LEU A 47 -1.59 5.25 -5.85
N ASN A 48 -1.79 4.59 -4.72
CA ASN A 48 -2.46 5.15 -3.54
C ASN A 48 -1.46 5.75 -2.53
N GLY A 49 -0.49 6.54 -2.98
CA GLY A 49 0.56 7.12 -2.13
C GLY A 49 0.03 8.00 -0.97
N ALA A 50 0.94 8.62 -0.23
CA ALA A 50 0.58 9.42 0.95
C ALA A 50 -0.23 10.68 0.62
N GLY A 51 -0.03 11.26 -0.57
CA GLY A 51 -0.74 12.45 -1.04
C GLY A 51 -2.14 12.15 -1.55
N SER A 52 -3.09 13.02 -1.21
CA SER A 52 -4.48 12.94 -1.67
C SER A 52 -4.63 13.76 -2.93
N VAL A 53 -5.10 13.12 -4.00
CA VAL A 53 -5.46 13.81 -5.24
C VAL A 53 -6.85 14.39 -5.04
N GLY A 54 -6.92 15.49 -4.29
CA GLY A 54 -8.19 16.20 -4.06
C GLY A 54 -8.94 16.39 -5.39
N ARG A 55 -10.22 15.96 -5.42
CA ARG A 55 -11.17 16.00 -6.55
C ARG A 55 -10.68 16.82 -7.75
N ILE A 56 -10.07 16.16 -8.73
CA ILE A 56 -10.12 16.68 -10.09
C ILE A 56 -11.41 16.14 -10.68
N ARG A 57 -12.43 17.01 -10.76
CA ARG A 57 -13.67 16.70 -11.48
C ARG A 57 -13.29 16.25 -12.89
N GLY A 58 -13.69 15.03 -13.23
CA GLY A 58 -13.70 14.55 -14.62
C GLY A 58 -14.47 15.54 -15.48
N GLY A 59 -13.84 15.94 -16.58
CA GLY A 59 -14.29 17.02 -17.45
C GLY A 59 -13.10 17.76 -18.03
N GLY A 60 -12.12 17.01 -18.56
CA GLY A 60 -11.22 17.61 -19.53
C GLY A 60 -12.04 17.85 -20.79
N ASP A 61 -11.93 19.04 -21.34
CA ASP A 61 -12.48 19.48 -22.64
C ASP A 61 -11.96 18.67 -23.85
N GLY A 62 -11.43 17.47 -23.63
CA GLY A 62 -10.78 16.62 -24.62
C GLY A 62 -9.38 17.06 -25.02
N ARG A 63 -8.84 18.16 -24.47
CA ARG A 63 -7.54 18.66 -24.92
C ARG A 63 -6.37 17.85 -24.33
N PRO A 64 -5.36 17.47 -25.14
CA PRO A 64 -4.21 16.70 -24.67
C PRO A 64 -3.36 17.41 -23.60
N ASP A 65 -3.22 18.74 -23.69
CA ASP A 65 -2.41 19.54 -22.75
C ASP A 65 -3.01 19.57 -21.34
N THR A 66 -4.33 19.68 -21.23
CA THR A 66 -5.03 19.67 -19.93
C THR A 66 -4.96 18.29 -19.28
N ALA A 67 -5.02 17.22 -20.08
CA ALA A 67 -4.85 15.84 -19.60
C ALA A 67 -3.42 15.57 -19.10
N LEU A 68 -2.40 16.05 -19.82
CA LEU A 68 -0.99 15.95 -19.39
C LEU A 68 -0.75 16.69 -18.07
N MET A 69 -1.16 17.96 -17.99
CA MET A 69 -1.00 18.78 -16.78
C MET A 69 -1.71 18.15 -15.57
N ARG A 70 -2.87 17.54 -15.79
CA ARG A 70 -3.60 16.80 -14.74
C ARG A 70 -2.78 15.63 -14.19
N GLN A 71 -2.27 14.76 -15.06
CA GLN A 71 -1.47 13.62 -14.63
C GLN A 71 -0.15 14.06 -13.98
N ALA A 72 0.50 15.12 -14.48
CA ALA A 72 1.67 15.68 -13.83
C ALA A 72 1.37 16.18 -12.40
N GLN A 73 0.23 16.84 -12.20
CA GLN A 73 -0.22 17.26 -10.87
C GLN A 73 -0.48 16.08 -9.94
N GLU A 74 -1.07 14.99 -10.46
CA GLU A 74 -1.28 13.75 -9.68
C GLU A 74 0.06 13.19 -9.20
N LEU A 75 1.06 13.11 -10.07
CA LEU A 75 2.41 12.64 -9.71
C LEU A 75 3.08 13.53 -8.67
N ILE A 76 3.00 14.85 -8.83
CA ILE A 76 3.55 15.80 -7.86
C ILE A 76 2.88 15.60 -6.51
N SER A 77 1.54 15.51 -6.46
CA SER A 77 0.81 15.27 -5.21
C SER A 77 1.19 13.92 -4.57
N LEU A 78 1.39 12.86 -5.35
CA LEU A 78 1.85 11.57 -4.85
C LEU A 78 3.26 11.65 -4.23
N ASP A 79 4.14 12.45 -4.82
CA ASP A 79 5.55 12.54 -4.42
C ASP A 79 5.78 13.47 -3.22
N THR A 80 5.19 14.67 -3.26
CA THR A 80 5.40 15.71 -2.25
C THR A 80 4.42 15.59 -1.09
N GLY A 81 3.34 14.83 -1.25
CA GLY A 81 2.21 14.84 -0.31
C GLY A 81 1.46 16.18 -0.28
N GLU A 82 1.78 17.12 -1.17
CA GLU A 82 1.11 18.41 -1.25
C GLU A 82 -0.32 18.19 -1.77
N LYS A 83 -1.28 18.42 -0.86
CA LYS A 83 -2.69 18.54 -1.22
C LYS A 83 -2.90 19.88 -1.93
N ARG A 84 -3.65 19.89 -3.04
CA ARG A 84 -4.05 21.15 -3.69
C ARG A 84 -4.98 21.94 -2.78
N GLN A 85 -4.44 22.89 -2.01
CA GLN A 85 -5.22 23.68 -1.06
C GLN A 85 -5.75 24.97 -1.73
N HIS A 86 -7.07 25.04 -1.92
CA HIS A 86 -7.73 26.31 -2.20
C HIS A 86 -7.43 27.32 -1.08
N LEU A 87 -7.42 28.64 -1.37
CA LEU A 87 -7.20 29.69 -0.37
C LEU A 87 -8.11 29.52 0.87
N ARG A 88 -9.37 29.11 0.67
CA ARG A 88 -10.32 28.80 1.74
C ARG A 88 -9.87 27.60 2.60
N GLY A 89 -9.27 26.58 2.01
CA GLY A 89 -8.71 25.42 2.74
C GLY A 89 -7.49 25.79 3.57
N ARG A 90 -6.61 26.64 3.04
CA ARG A 90 -5.47 27.20 3.80
C ARG A 90 -5.96 28.02 5.00
N LEU A 91 -6.98 28.86 4.81
CA LEU A 91 -7.55 29.67 5.88
C LEU A 91 -8.26 28.80 6.93
N ALA A 92 -9.07 27.82 6.49
CA ALA A 92 -9.74 26.89 7.38
C ALA A 92 -8.76 26.03 8.19
N ARG A 93 -7.65 25.58 7.60
CA ARG A 93 -6.60 24.83 8.33
C ARG A 93 -5.79 25.68 9.30
N ARG A 94 -5.77 27.01 9.10
CA ARG A 94 -5.17 27.96 10.04
C ARG A 94 -6.10 28.30 11.20
N LEU A 95 -7.41 28.33 10.95
CA LEU A 95 -8.44 28.63 11.95
C LEU A 95 -8.87 27.39 12.76
N LEU A 96 -9.04 26.24 12.11
CA LEU A 96 -9.27 24.94 12.75
C LEU A 96 -7.92 24.31 13.06
N ARG A 97 -7.77 23.66 14.23
CA ARG A 97 -6.59 22.82 14.51
C ARG A 97 -6.37 21.85 13.32
N PRO A 98 -5.15 21.71 12.77
CA PRO A 98 -4.89 20.91 11.56
C PRO A 98 -5.48 19.50 11.61
N PHE A 99 -5.47 18.88 12.80
CA PHE A 99 -6.05 17.57 13.06
C PHE A 99 -7.58 17.50 12.88
N ILE A 100 -8.30 18.56 13.20
CA ILE A 100 -9.76 18.64 13.04
C ILE A 100 -10.10 18.81 11.56
N TYR A 101 -9.36 19.67 10.85
CA TYR A 101 -9.55 19.90 9.42
C TYR A 101 -9.31 18.62 8.62
N ASP A 102 -8.17 17.95 8.85
CA ASP A 102 -7.80 16.74 8.11
C ASP A 102 -8.82 15.59 8.36
N ARG A 103 -9.40 15.52 9.57
CA ARG A 103 -10.49 14.57 9.90
C ARG A 103 -11.81 14.92 9.21
N ALA A 104 -12.22 16.18 9.26
CA ALA A 104 -13.45 16.64 8.63
C ALA A 104 -13.37 16.44 7.10
N GLU A 105 -12.21 16.70 6.50
CA GLU A 105 -11.97 16.46 5.07
C GLU A 105 -12.12 14.98 4.73
N ALA A 106 -11.47 14.08 5.47
CA ALA A 106 -11.60 12.64 5.27
C ALA A 106 -13.08 12.19 5.33
N LEU A 107 -13.84 12.68 6.32
CA LEU A 107 -15.26 12.33 6.48
C LEU A 107 -16.14 12.74 5.28
N ARG A 108 -15.76 13.76 4.49
CA ARG A 108 -16.51 14.11 3.26
C ARG A 108 -16.46 13.01 2.20
N HIS A 109 -15.52 12.09 2.33
CA HIS A 109 -15.35 10.94 1.45
C HIS A 109 -15.86 9.64 2.08
N TRP A 110 -16.65 9.73 3.15
CA TRP A 110 -17.29 8.56 3.73
C TRP A 110 -18.16 7.85 2.67
N GLY A 111 -17.89 6.55 2.49
CA GLY A 111 -18.63 5.70 1.56
C GLY A 111 -18.28 6.00 0.10
N ALA A 112 -17.21 6.76 -0.14
CA ALA A 112 -16.72 6.99 -1.48
C ALA A 112 -16.42 5.67 -2.16
N VAL A 113 -16.87 5.57 -3.41
CA VAL A 113 -16.49 4.52 -4.34
C VAL A 113 -15.42 5.09 -5.25
N GLU A 114 -14.23 4.54 -5.16
CA GLU A 114 -13.10 4.85 -6.02
C GLU A 114 -13.25 4.06 -7.33
N ASP A 115 -13.41 4.83 -8.40
CA ASP A 115 -13.38 4.34 -9.77
C ASP A 115 -11.91 4.27 -10.22
N LEU A 116 -11.50 3.08 -10.65
CA LEU A 116 -10.14 2.76 -11.08
C LEU A 116 -9.92 3.05 -12.57
N SER A 117 -10.87 3.70 -13.25
CA SER A 117 -10.74 4.13 -14.64
C SER A 117 -9.68 5.21 -14.86
N SER A 118 -9.36 6.00 -13.82
CA SER A 118 -8.30 7.01 -13.89
C SER A 118 -6.95 6.34 -13.76
N THR A 119 -6.24 6.19 -14.87
CA THR A 119 -4.93 5.55 -14.93
C THR A 119 -3.86 6.53 -15.38
N LEU A 120 -2.67 6.43 -14.79
CA LEU A 120 -1.49 7.12 -15.29
C LEU A 120 -1.08 6.51 -16.64
N ASP A 121 -0.72 7.36 -17.59
CA ASP A 121 -0.18 6.99 -18.89
C ASP A 121 1.29 6.53 -18.73
N PRO A 122 1.57 5.23 -18.92
CA PRO A 122 2.92 4.70 -18.76
C PRO A 122 3.86 5.07 -19.91
N GLU A 123 3.35 5.50 -21.07
CA GLU A 123 4.19 5.98 -22.17
C GLU A 123 4.76 7.36 -21.84
N MET A 124 3.90 8.26 -21.32
CA MET A 124 4.32 9.61 -20.93
C MET A 124 5.12 9.62 -19.62
N PHE A 125 4.71 8.82 -18.62
CA PHE A 125 5.25 8.90 -17.26
C PHE A 125 6.01 7.64 -16.81
N GLY A 126 6.34 6.75 -17.75
CA GLY A 126 7.08 5.51 -17.46
C GLY A 126 8.44 5.74 -16.81
N ASP A 127 9.13 6.83 -17.15
CA ASP A 127 10.39 7.19 -16.49
C ASP A 127 10.18 7.53 -15.00
N TRP A 128 9.15 8.32 -14.68
CA TRP A 128 8.81 8.62 -13.29
C TRP A 128 8.45 7.36 -12.52
N LEU A 129 7.61 6.50 -13.09
CA LEU A 129 7.25 5.21 -12.47
C LEU A 129 8.51 4.38 -12.18
N TRP A 130 9.43 4.28 -13.14
CA TRP A 130 10.69 3.56 -12.98
C TRP A 130 11.54 4.18 -11.87
N MET A 131 11.83 5.47 -12.00
CA MET A 131 12.76 6.19 -11.14
C MET A 131 12.25 6.31 -9.71
N ARG A 132 10.93 6.44 -9.53
CA ARG A 132 10.31 6.57 -8.21
C ARG A 132 10.01 5.22 -7.57
N LEU A 133 9.42 4.29 -8.32
CA LEU A 133 8.82 3.09 -7.72
C LEU A 133 9.68 1.84 -7.88
N PHE A 134 10.49 1.69 -8.93
CA PHE A 134 11.07 0.38 -9.28
C PHE A 134 12.61 0.32 -9.29
N ARG A 135 13.31 1.42 -9.62
CA ARG A 135 14.78 1.43 -9.81
C ARG A 135 15.59 0.91 -8.63
N LEU A 136 15.04 1.02 -7.43
CA LEU A 136 15.68 0.65 -6.17
C LEU A 136 15.64 -0.87 -5.91
N GLY A 137 14.73 -1.61 -6.55
CA GLY A 137 14.59 -3.05 -6.31
C GLY A 137 14.80 -3.92 -7.54
N LEU A 138 14.74 -3.35 -8.75
CA LEU A 138 14.75 -4.09 -10.01
C LEU A 138 15.92 -3.67 -10.90
N PRO A 139 16.48 -4.59 -11.72
CA PRO A 139 17.53 -4.27 -12.68
C PRO A 139 16.97 -3.44 -13.85
N ALA A 140 17.79 -2.56 -14.43
CA ALA A 140 17.37 -1.67 -15.52
C ALA A 140 16.77 -2.40 -16.73
N SER A 141 17.17 -3.65 -16.97
CA SER A 141 16.60 -4.51 -18.01
C SER A 141 15.09 -4.74 -17.85
N ASP A 142 14.54 -4.59 -16.64
CA ASP A 142 13.11 -4.76 -16.35
C ASP A 142 12.28 -3.51 -16.46
N ARG A 143 12.87 -2.39 -16.90
CA ARG A 143 12.13 -1.15 -17.12
C ARG A 143 10.94 -1.33 -18.07
N HIS A 144 11.07 -2.20 -19.07
CA HIS A 144 10.01 -2.51 -20.03
C HIS A 144 8.76 -3.14 -19.37
N LEU A 145 8.87 -3.73 -18.17
CA LEU A 145 7.72 -4.31 -17.45
C LEU A 145 6.71 -3.24 -17.02
N ILE A 146 7.16 -1.99 -16.80
CA ILE A 146 6.27 -0.88 -16.45
C ILE A 146 5.31 -0.58 -17.60
N GLN A 147 5.79 -0.61 -18.83
CA GLN A 147 4.98 -0.30 -20.01
C GLN A 147 3.85 -1.32 -20.24
N ARG A 148 3.94 -2.50 -19.60
CA ARG A 148 2.91 -3.55 -19.64
C ARG A 148 1.85 -3.41 -18.54
N GLY A 149 2.12 -2.58 -17.53
CA GLY A 149 1.24 -2.40 -16.38
C GLY A 149 0.19 -1.32 -16.61
N THR A 150 -0.94 -1.44 -15.92
CA THR A 150 -1.90 -0.34 -15.75
C THR A 150 -1.73 0.26 -14.36
N PHE A 151 -1.77 1.59 -14.23
CA PHE A 151 -1.51 2.27 -12.96
C PHE A 151 -2.70 3.15 -12.53
N PRO A 152 -3.77 2.55 -11.96
CA PRO A 152 -4.88 3.32 -11.42
C PRO A 152 -4.46 4.25 -10.28
N VAL A 153 -5.00 5.47 -10.30
CA VAL A 153 -4.78 6.49 -9.27
C VAL A 153 -6.11 6.76 -8.55
N PRO A 154 -6.31 6.27 -7.31
CA PRO A 154 -7.51 6.59 -6.55
C PRO A 154 -7.49 8.07 -6.15
N ARG A 155 -8.67 8.66 -5.97
CA ARG A 155 -8.80 10.07 -5.55
C ARG A 155 -8.32 10.24 -4.12
N LEU A 156 -8.70 9.30 -3.26
CA LEU A 156 -8.23 9.25 -1.88
C LEU A 156 -6.84 8.63 -1.77
N SER A 157 -5.98 9.34 -1.04
CA SER A 157 -4.72 8.76 -0.56
C SER A 157 -4.97 7.57 0.35
N TRP A 158 -3.99 6.68 0.45
CA TRP A 158 -4.05 5.61 1.46
C TRP A 158 -4.19 6.18 2.87
N GLY A 159 -3.49 7.28 3.17
CA GLY A 159 -3.56 7.92 4.48
C GLY A 159 -4.96 8.42 4.86
N ASP A 160 -5.67 9.03 3.91
CA ASP A 160 -7.05 9.49 4.12
C ASP A 160 -8.00 8.28 4.25
N ALA A 161 -7.84 7.25 3.42
CA ALA A 161 -8.61 6.01 3.51
C ALA A 161 -8.37 5.27 4.85
N ALA A 162 -7.12 5.19 5.32
CA ALA A 162 -6.76 4.56 6.58
C ALA A 162 -7.30 5.33 7.80
N ARG A 163 -7.32 6.67 7.75
CA ARG A 163 -7.99 7.50 8.77
C ARG A 163 -9.48 7.15 8.84
N LEU A 164 -10.17 7.08 7.70
CA LEU A 164 -11.58 6.69 7.65
C LEU A 164 -11.80 5.28 8.23
N ALA A 165 -10.98 4.31 7.82
CA ALA A 165 -11.02 2.94 8.32
C ALA A 165 -10.81 2.86 9.84
N THR A 166 -9.95 3.73 10.39
CA THR A 166 -9.68 3.81 11.82
C THR A 166 -10.90 4.30 12.61
N PHE A 167 -11.69 5.25 12.08
CA PHE A 167 -12.88 5.76 12.78
C PHE A 167 -14.06 4.81 12.70
N ASN A 168 -14.29 4.21 11.53
CA ASN A 168 -15.42 3.33 11.31
C ASN A 168 -15.07 2.25 10.28
N PRO A 169 -14.92 0.98 10.69
CA PRO A 169 -14.59 -0.10 9.75
C PRO A 169 -15.68 -0.36 8.70
N ARG A 170 -16.93 0.08 8.93
CA ARG A 170 -18.03 0.04 7.95
C ARG A 170 -18.02 1.23 6.98
N GLY A 171 -17.31 2.31 7.34
CA GLY A 171 -17.17 3.52 6.52
C GLY A 171 -15.96 3.50 5.60
N ARG A 172 -15.27 2.36 5.47
CA ARG A 172 -14.12 2.18 4.58
C ARG A 172 -14.47 2.53 3.13
N THR A 173 -13.54 3.24 2.49
CA THR A 173 -13.59 3.56 1.06
C THR A 173 -13.70 2.28 0.25
N VAL A 174 -14.54 2.28 -0.77
CA VAL A 174 -14.76 1.13 -1.65
C VAL A 174 -13.92 1.27 -2.90
N LEU A 175 -13.09 0.28 -3.24
CA LEU A 175 -12.49 0.17 -4.56
C LEU A 175 -13.43 -0.60 -5.47
N ASP A 176 -13.84 0.00 -6.59
CA ASP A 176 -14.64 -0.68 -7.59
C ASP A 176 -13.78 -1.53 -8.51
N MET A 177 -13.64 -2.81 -8.18
CA MET A 177 -12.79 -3.74 -8.91
C MET A 177 -13.31 -4.03 -10.32
N ALA A 178 -14.57 -3.72 -10.65
CA ALA A 178 -15.08 -3.87 -12.02
C ALA A 178 -14.61 -2.74 -12.95
N SER A 179 -14.27 -1.57 -12.39
CA SER A 179 -13.87 -0.39 -13.14
C SER A 179 -12.41 -0.43 -13.61
N GLY A 180 -12.07 0.39 -14.61
CA GLY A 180 -10.68 0.54 -15.07
C GLY A 180 -10.02 -0.73 -15.58
N GLY A 181 -10.67 -1.41 -16.52
CA GLY A 181 -10.19 -2.68 -17.09
C GLY A 181 -10.56 -3.92 -16.26
N GLY A 182 -10.98 -3.68 -15.02
CA GLY A 182 -11.50 -4.58 -13.98
C GLY A 182 -10.61 -5.76 -13.58
N TRP A 183 -10.65 -6.08 -12.30
CA TRP A 183 -9.61 -6.77 -11.56
C TRP A 183 -10.22 -7.88 -10.73
N ASP A 184 -9.55 -9.03 -10.70
CA ASP A 184 -10.04 -10.21 -9.99
C ASP A 184 -9.48 -10.25 -8.57
N ILE A 185 -8.24 -9.78 -8.39
CA ILE A 185 -7.51 -9.78 -7.12
C ILE A 185 -7.00 -8.38 -6.82
N HIS A 186 -7.20 -7.91 -5.60
CA HIS A 186 -6.43 -6.82 -5.01
C HIS A 186 -5.41 -7.39 -4.03
N LEU A 187 -4.12 -7.15 -4.30
CA LEU A 187 -3.02 -7.55 -3.44
C LEU A 187 -2.52 -6.34 -2.62
N ALA A 188 -2.80 -6.33 -1.33
CA ALA A 188 -2.35 -5.30 -0.39
C ALA A 188 -1.13 -5.78 0.40
N HIS A 189 -0.22 -4.86 0.73
CA HIS A 189 1.00 -5.18 1.48
C HIS A 189 0.88 -4.97 2.99
N THR A 190 -0.20 -4.36 3.44
CA THR A 190 -0.57 -4.26 4.84
C THR A 190 -2.08 -4.43 4.94
N PRO A 191 -2.67 -4.59 6.13
CA PRO A 191 -4.13 -4.52 6.26
C PRO A 191 -4.68 -3.31 5.50
N SER A 192 -5.54 -3.57 4.53
CA SER A 192 -5.95 -2.58 3.54
C SER A 192 -7.06 -1.69 4.10
N PRO A 193 -6.99 -0.36 3.91
CA PRO A 193 -8.05 0.55 4.33
C PRO A 193 -9.30 0.43 3.46
N TYR A 194 -9.23 -0.26 2.33
CA TYR A 194 -10.31 -0.37 1.37
C TYR A 194 -11.21 -1.56 1.65
N ARG A 195 -12.46 -1.43 1.21
CA ARG A 195 -13.38 -2.53 0.92
C ARG A 195 -13.43 -2.73 -0.58
N LEU A 196 -13.65 -3.94 -1.07
CA LEU A 196 -13.79 -4.19 -2.50
C LEU A 196 -15.25 -4.29 -2.90
N ARG A 197 -15.60 -3.70 -4.06
CA ARG A 197 -16.81 -4.05 -4.81
C ARG A 197 -16.39 -4.93 -5.98
N GLY A 198 -16.71 -6.22 -5.88
CA GLY A 198 -16.18 -7.24 -6.78
C GLY A 198 -14.73 -7.63 -6.44
N GLY A 199 -14.23 -8.68 -7.10
CA GLY A 199 -12.88 -9.21 -6.86
C GLY A 199 -12.67 -9.84 -5.49
N ARG A 200 -11.43 -10.21 -5.20
CA ARG A 200 -10.97 -10.82 -3.94
C ARG A 200 -9.80 -10.04 -3.36
N MET A 201 -9.75 -9.92 -2.04
CA MET A 201 -8.63 -9.28 -1.35
C MET A 201 -7.63 -10.35 -0.86
N ILE A 202 -6.37 -10.13 -1.17
CA ILE A 202 -5.24 -10.85 -0.57
C ILE A 202 -4.39 -9.82 0.18
N VAL A 203 -4.13 -10.08 1.46
CA VAL A 203 -3.24 -9.27 2.28
C VAL A 203 -1.93 -10.02 2.46
N ARG A 204 -0.85 -9.48 1.89
CA ARG A 204 0.51 -9.91 2.19
C ARG A 204 0.85 -9.40 3.59
N TYR A 205 0.78 -10.30 4.58
CA TYR A 205 0.88 -9.93 5.99
C TYR A 205 2.31 -10.09 6.51
N HIS A 206 2.94 -8.98 6.90
CA HIS A 206 4.35 -8.96 7.28
C HIS A 206 4.57 -9.16 8.77
N ASP A 207 3.73 -8.57 9.63
CA ASP A 207 3.84 -8.68 11.08
C ASP A 207 2.59 -8.15 11.80
N ALA A 208 2.51 -8.47 13.08
CA ALA A 208 1.53 -7.93 14.03
C ALA A 208 2.17 -6.93 15.01
N ILE A 209 3.31 -6.29 14.66
CA ILE A 209 4.06 -5.38 15.54
C ILE A 209 3.16 -4.30 16.14
N PRO A 210 2.26 -3.64 15.39
CA PRO A 210 1.40 -2.61 15.97
C PRO A 210 0.52 -3.08 17.12
N LEU A 211 0.27 -4.39 17.25
CA LEU A 211 -0.60 -4.98 18.28
C LEU A 211 0.21 -5.72 19.35
N LEU A 212 1.22 -6.49 18.95
CA LEU A 212 1.97 -7.36 19.86
C LEU A 212 3.26 -6.72 20.40
N TRP A 213 3.78 -5.71 19.70
CA TRP A 213 5.04 -5.04 20.05
C TRP A 213 4.89 -3.51 20.06
N PRO A 214 3.90 -2.93 20.76
CA PRO A 214 3.61 -1.50 20.69
C PRO A 214 4.76 -0.61 21.20
N HIS A 215 5.69 -1.15 21.98
CA HIS A 215 6.86 -0.43 22.51
C HIS A 215 7.95 -0.20 21.46
N THR A 216 7.86 -0.78 20.26
CA THR A 216 8.86 -0.63 19.19
C THR A 216 8.50 0.46 18.18
N ILE A 217 7.33 1.09 18.32
CA ILE A 217 6.82 2.08 17.36
C ILE A 217 6.38 3.37 18.05
N SER A 218 6.57 4.50 17.36
CA SER A 218 6.00 5.78 17.78
C SER A 218 4.50 5.81 17.55
N HIS A 219 3.77 6.67 18.27
CA HIS A 219 2.30 6.81 18.15
C HIS A 219 1.52 5.49 18.24
N ALA A 220 1.98 4.56 19.09
CA ALA A 220 1.54 3.17 19.16
C ALA A 220 0.01 3.00 19.16
N LEU A 221 -0.73 3.79 19.95
CA LEU A 221 -2.19 3.70 20.01
C LEU A 221 -2.89 3.95 18.66
N ASN A 222 -2.38 4.91 17.88
CA ASN A 222 -2.97 5.21 16.57
C ASN A 222 -2.66 4.11 15.55
N HIS A 223 -1.42 3.61 15.54
CA HIS A 223 -1.03 2.49 14.68
C HIS A 223 -1.77 1.20 15.05
N ALA A 224 -1.87 0.88 16.34
CA ALA A 224 -2.63 -0.26 16.84
C ALA A 224 -4.10 -0.20 16.41
N ARG A 225 -4.77 0.94 16.64
CA ARG A 225 -6.19 1.12 16.26
C ARG A 225 -6.41 1.00 14.75
N SER A 226 -5.57 1.67 13.96
CA SER A 226 -5.64 1.62 12.51
C SER A 226 -5.44 0.20 12.00
N HIS A 227 -4.36 -0.46 12.42
CA HIS A 227 -4.02 -1.82 12.04
C HIS A 227 -5.13 -2.81 12.43
N TYR A 228 -5.61 -2.76 13.68
CA TYR A 228 -6.67 -3.64 14.16
C TYR A 228 -7.98 -3.45 13.38
N ASN A 229 -8.41 -2.20 13.14
CA ASN A 229 -9.68 -1.94 12.45
C ASN A 229 -9.63 -2.33 10.98
N MET A 230 -8.51 -2.07 10.29
CA MET A 230 -8.32 -2.50 8.89
C MET A 230 -8.26 -4.03 8.81
N LEU A 231 -7.49 -4.67 9.70
CA LEU A 231 -7.37 -6.13 9.76
C LEU A 231 -8.74 -6.78 9.98
N LYS A 232 -9.47 -6.36 11.02
CA LYS A 232 -10.84 -6.83 11.30
C LYS A 232 -11.79 -6.61 10.12
N GLY A 233 -11.68 -5.46 9.45
CA GLY A 233 -12.44 -5.15 8.25
C GLY A 233 -12.13 -6.10 7.09
N ASN A 234 -10.86 -6.35 6.80
CA ASN A 234 -10.45 -7.27 5.73
C ASN A 234 -10.90 -8.72 6.04
N ILE A 235 -10.81 -9.14 7.31
CA ILE A 235 -11.28 -10.47 7.76
C ILE A 235 -12.78 -10.63 7.49
N ALA A 236 -13.57 -9.62 7.87
CA ALA A 236 -15.02 -9.60 7.68
C ALA A 236 -15.42 -9.57 6.19
N ASP A 237 -14.61 -8.94 5.34
CA ASP A 237 -14.81 -8.93 3.89
C ASP A 237 -14.40 -10.24 3.20
N GLY A 238 -13.88 -11.22 3.94
CA GLY A 238 -13.48 -12.51 3.38
C GLY A 238 -12.07 -12.51 2.77
N ALA A 239 -11.18 -11.61 3.18
CA ALA A 239 -9.80 -11.58 2.67
C ALA A 239 -9.02 -12.87 2.99
N TYR A 240 -8.06 -13.19 2.13
CA TYR A 240 -7.02 -14.20 2.38
C TYR A 240 -5.74 -13.52 2.84
N PHE A 241 -4.97 -14.20 3.68
CA PHE A 241 -3.73 -13.70 4.25
C PHE A 241 -2.56 -14.56 3.81
N VAL A 242 -1.54 -13.92 3.26
CA VAL A 242 -0.29 -14.58 2.86
C VAL A 242 0.80 -14.06 3.79
N CYS A 243 1.10 -14.82 4.84
CA CYS A 243 2.06 -14.49 5.87
C CYS A 243 3.50 -14.71 5.37
N THR A 244 4.42 -13.82 5.76
CA THR A 244 5.83 -13.85 5.32
C THR A 244 6.66 -14.96 5.97
N SER A 245 6.15 -15.57 7.04
CA SER A 245 6.80 -16.66 7.76
C SER A 245 5.80 -17.35 8.69
N GLU A 246 6.13 -18.55 9.16
CA GLU A 246 5.27 -19.26 10.12
C GLU A 246 5.12 -18.54 11.45
N PRO A 247 6.16 -17.91 12.05
CA PRO A 247 5.97 -17.07 13.23
C PRO A 247 4.94 -15.94 13.02
N VAL A 248 4.96 -15.30 11.86
CA VAL A 248 3.99 -14.25 11.51
C VAL A 248 2.58 -14.83 11.37
N ARG A 249 2.44 -16.01 10.76
CA ARG A 249 1.15 -16.71 10.70
C ARG A 249 0.66 -17.11 12.10
N ALA A 250 1.54 -17.62 12.95
CA ALA A 250 1.20 -17.96 14.33
C ALA A 250 0.72 -16.73 15.11
N ASP A 251 1.38 -15.57 14.96
CA ASP A 251 0.95 -14.32 15.58
C ASP A 251 -0.40 -13.83 15.04
N LEU A 252 -0.66 -13.98 13.73
CA LEU A 252 -1.97 -13.69 13.16
C LEU A 252 -3.06 -14.59 13.75
N LEU A 253 -2.80 -15.89 13.88
CA LEU A 253 -3.76 -16.87 14.41
C LEU A 253 -3.99 -16.74 15.92
N LYS A 254 -3.02 -16.23 16.69
CA LYS A 254 -3.24 -15.85 18.10
C LYS A 254 -4.28 -14.73 18.23
N LEU A 255 -4.30 -13.81 17.27
CA LEU A 255 -5.22 -12.67 17.26
C LEU A 255 -6.59 -13.04 16.66
N PHE A 256 -6.59 -13.85 15.59
CA PHE A 256 -7.77 -14.24 14.82
C PHE A 256 -7.71 -15.72 14.41
N PRO A 257 -8.04 -16.65 15.32
CA PRO A 257 -7.97 -18.09 15.05
C PRO A 257 -8.81 -18.54 13.84
N GLU A 258 -9.89 -17.82 13.53
CA GLU A 258 -10.79 -18.09 12.40
C GLU A 258 -10.11 -17.97 11.02
N LEU A 259 -8.88 -17.47 10.96
CA LEU A 259 -8.11 -17.34 9.74
C LEU A 259 -7.30 -18.59 9.37
N GLU A 260 -7.37 -19.67 10.14
CA GLU A 260 -6.57 -20.88 9.87
C GLU A 260 -6.68 -21.37 8.42
N THR A 261 -7.90 -21.44 7.88
CA THR A 261 -8.18 -21.89 6.50
C THR A 261 -8.01 -20.80 5.43
N ARG A 262 -7.88 -19.53 5.84
CA ARG A 262 -7.70 -18.36 4.96
C ARG A 262 -6.33 -17.71 5.10
N SER A 263 -5.39 -18.38 5.76
CA SER A 263 -4.02 -17.91 5.92
C SER A 263 -3.04 -18.98 5.49
N THR A 264 -2.05 -18.59 4.71
CA THR A 264 -0.94 -19.46 4.28
C THR A 264 0.38 -18.73 4.43
N THR A 265 1.47 -19.49 4.46
CA THR A 265 2.83 -18.94 4.56
C THR A 265 3.52 -19.05 3.21
N ILE A 266 3.94 -17.90 2.69
CA ILE A 266 4.87 -17.82 1.56
C ILE A 266 6.02 -16.93 2.03
N PRO A 267 7.27 -17.45 2.11
CA PRO A 267 8.40 -16.66 2.55
C PRO A 267 8.62 -15.39 1.71
N THR A 268 9.14 -14.33 2.33
CA THR A 268 9.54 -13.10 1.61
C THR A 268 10.59 -13.41 0.55
N MET A 269 10.49 -12.72 -0.58
CA MET A 269 11.45 -12.82 -1.68
C MET A 269 12.77 -12.11 -1.33
N SER A 270 13.88 -12.75 -1.70
CA SER A 270 15.21 -12.14 -1.68
C SER A 270 15.57 -11.62 -3.07
N SER A 271 16.25 -10.48 -3.13
CA SER A 271 16.78 -9.95 -4.40
C SER A 271 17.82 -10.90 -4.99
N ALA A 272 17.87 -11.01 -6.32
CA ALA A 272 18.94 -11.71 -7.03
C ALA A 272 20.34 -11.09 -6.80
N THR A 273 20.39 -9.82 -6.37
CA THR A 273 21.62 -9.13 -5.97
C THR A 273 22.03 -9.40 -4.53
N PHE A 274 21.22 -10.12 -3.74
CA PHE A 274 21.59 -10.52 -2.39
C PHE A 274 22.87 -11.36 -2.43
N ARG A 275 23.84 -10.98 -1.60
CA ARG A 275 25.05 -11.74 -1.35
C ARG A 275 25.12 -11.97 0.16
N PRO A 276 25.37 -13.20 0.62
CA PRO A 276 25.65 -13.43 2.03
C PRO A 276 26.81 -12.53 2.45
N ASP A 277 26.61 -11.71 3.48
CA ASP A 277 27.71 -11.06 4.21
C ASP A 277 27.96 -11.90 5.47
N PRO A 278 28.82 -12.94 5.41
CA PRO A 278 29.10 -13.77 6.57
C PRO A 278 29.82 -12.95 7.62
N ARG A 279 29.06 -12.41 8.59
CA ARG A 279 29.65 -11.69 9.72
C ARG A 279 30.49 -12.65 10.55
N PRO A 280 31.71 -12.28 10.96
CA PRO A 280 32.53 -13.11 11.83
C PRO A 280 31.74 -13.49 13.09
N ARG A 281 31.79 -14.76 13.50
CA ARG A 281 31.08 -15.26 14.68
C ARG A 281 31.31 -14.40 15.93
N ARG A 282 32.52 -13.86 16.09
CA ARG A 282 32.88 -12.94 17.18
C ARG A 282 31.99 -11.70 17.22
N GLU A 283 31.65 -11.15 16.05
CA GLU A 283 30.82 -9.97 15.95
C GLU A 283 29.35 -10.29 16.29
N LEU A 284 28.83 -11.40 15.79
CA LEU A 284 27.50 -11.91 16.17
C LEU A 284 27.40 -12.12 17.69
N LEU A 285 28.39 -12.76 18.29
CA LEU A 285 28.47 -12.95 19.75
C LEU A 285 28.55 -11.61 20.49
N SER A 286 29.24 -10.61 19.94
CA SER A 286 29.31 -9.27 20.53
C SER A 286 27.94 -8.56 20.54
N ILE A 287 27.15 -8.71 19.46
CA ILE A 287 25.79 -8.17 19.37
C ILE A 287 24.90 -8.84 20.41
N ILE A 288 24.94 -10.17 20.51
CA ILE A 288 24.17 -10.94 21.51
C ILE A 288 24.55 -10.50 22.93
N ALA A 289 25.85 -10.37 23.22
CA ALA A 289 26.33 -9.93 24.53
C ALA A 289 25.90 -8.50 24.88
N ARG A 290 25.90 -7.57 23.92
CA ARG A 290 25.36 -6.21 24.10
C ARG A 290 23.86 -6.22 24.39
N GLY A 291 23.08 -6.99 23.63
CA GLY A 291 21.64 -7.13 23.85
C GLY A 291 21.30 -7.68 25.23
N ARG A 292 22.04 -8.69 25.71
CA ARG A 292 21.87 -9.23 27.07
C ARG A 292 22.20 -8.22 28.16
N ARG A 293 23.27 -7.43 28.00
CA ARG A 293 23.65 -6.37 28.96
C ARG A 293 22.59 -5.27 29.03
N ALA A 294 22.11 -4.78 27.89
CA ALA A 294 21.06 -3.76 27.84
C ALA A 294 19.76 -4.21 28.53
N ALA A 295 19.36 -5.48 28.35
CA ALA A 295 18.21 -6.05 29.04
C ALA A 295 18.41 -6.12 30.57
N SER A 296 19.61 -6.53 31.02
CA SER A 296 19.96 -6.57 32.45
C SER A 296 19.99 -5.19 33.10
N ASP A 297 20.48 -4.17 32.39
CA ASP A 297 20.56 -2.80 32.91
C ASP A 297 19.18 -2.12 33.00
N MET A 298 18.23 -2.48 32.11
CA MET A 298 16.83 -2.03 32.21
C MET A 298 16.08 -2.66 33.39
N LEU A 299 16.43 -3.88 33.80
CA LEU A 299 15.81 -4.55 34.96
C LEU A 299 16.34 -4.03 36.31
N ARG A 300 17.43 -3.27 36.32
CA ARG A 300 18.06 -2.71 37.53
C ARG A 300 17.66 -1.25 37.81
N ARG A 301 16.88 -0.62 36.92
CA ARG A 301 16.35 0.74 37.07
C ARG A 301 14.85 0.70 37.33
#